data_AF-A0A7V8ZA18-F1
#
_entry.id   AF-A0A7V8ZA18-F1
#
_cell.length_a   1.000
_cell.length_b   1.000
_cell.length_c   1.000
_cell.angle_alpha   90.00
_cell.angle_beta   90.00
_cell.angle_gamma   90.00
#
_symmetry.space_group_name_H-M   'P 1'
#
loop_
_entity.id
_entity.type
_entity.pdbx_description
1 polymer ?
#
loop_
_entity_poly.entity_id
_entity_poly.type
_entity_poly.pdbx_seq_one_letter_code
_entity_poly.pdbx_strand_id
1 'polypeptide(L)'
;MSAMQCCEFRDIADSFPSDELMRIINHNMLEHLESCAACQRELVVGRNLRERLRAACRNAPDARVRPEFVERLRALLQAAASQSAFRERRTL
;
A
#
# COMPACT_ATOMS: atom_id res chain seq x y z
N MET A 1 -12.49 27.98 -3.25
CA MET A 1 -11.91 26.62 -3.33
C MET A 1 -12.42 26.00 -4.62
N SER A 2 -11.55 25.60 -5.54
CA SER A 2 -11.98 24.93 -6.78
C SER A 2 -12.42 23.52 -6.46
N ALA A 3 -13.61 23.15 -6.93
CA ALA A 3 -14.09 21.77 -6.87
C ALA A 3 -13.18 20.87 -7.74
N MET A 4 -12.71 19.78 -7.15
CA MET A 4 -11.86 18.79 -7.82
C MET A 4 -12.59 18.18 -9.02
N GLN A 5 -11.89 18.06 -10.15
CA GLN A 5 -12.41 17.41 -11.35
C GLN A 5 -12.13 15.90 -11.34
N CYS A 6 -12.96 15.12 -12.03
CA CYS A 6 -12.79 13.66 -12.12
C CYS A 6 -11.44 13.23 -12.71
N CYS A 7 -10.87 14.00 -13.65
CA CYS A 7 -9.55 13.73 -14.22
C CYS A 7 -8.45 13.88 -13.17
N GLU A 8 -8.45 14.99 -12.43
CA GLU A 8 -7.51 15.25 -11.33
C GLU A 8 -7.62 14.17 -10.25
N PHE A 9 -8.85 13.73 -9.94
CA PHE A 9 -9.09 12.65 -9.00
C PHE A 9 -8.43 11.34 -9.46
N ARG A 10 -8.61 10.98 -10.73
CA ARG A 10 -8.02 9.74 -11.29
C ARG A 10 -6.51 9.78 -11.32
N ASP A 11 -5.92 10.90 -11.73
CA ASP A 11 -4.46 11.07 -11.76
C ASP A 11 -3.85 10.88 -10.36
N ILE A 12 -4.51 11.43 -9.35
CA ILE A 12 -4.10 11.29 -7.94
C ILE A 12 -4.33 9.86 -7.45
N ALA A 13 -5.49 9.27 -7.73
CA ALA A 13 -5.82 7.90 -7.32
C ALA A 13 -4.86 6.85 -7.92
N ASP A 14 -4.43 7.04 -9.17
CA ASP A 14 -3.47 6.17 -9.85
C ASP A 14 -2.05 6.36 -9.33
N SER A 15 -1.71 7.54 -8.83
CA SER A 15 -0.41 7.85 -8.22
C SER A 15 -0.20 7.16 -6.86
N PHE A 16 -1.27 6.62 -6.24
CA PHE A 16 -1.20 5.96 -4.94
C PHE A 16 -1.37 4.44 -5.05
N PRO A 17 -0.26 3.67 -5.08
CA PRO A 17 -0.29 2.21 -5.28
C PRO A 17 -0.70 1.40 -4.04
N SER A 18 -0.91 2.02 -2.88
CA SER A 18 -1.32 1.33 -1.64
C SER A 18 -2.65 1.85 -1.09
N ASP A 19 -3.41 0.94 -0.47
CA ASP A 19 -4.63 1.27 0.27
C ASP A 19 -4.32 2.11 1.54
N GLU A 20 -3.04 2.36 1.82
CA GLU A 20 -2.53 3.00 3.04
C GLU A 20 -2.19 4.49 2.79
N LEU A 21 -1.85 4.87 1.56
CA LEU A 21 -1.67 6.28 1.17
C LEU A 21 -2.99 7.03 1.03
N MET A 22 -4.10 6.29 0.89
CA MET A 22 -5.47 6.82 1.03
C MET A 22 -5.82 7.17 2.49
N ARG A 23 -4.86 7.21 3.43
CA ARG A 23 -5.02 7.86 4.74
C ARG A 23 -4.52 9.31 4.76
N ILE A 24 -3.65 9.70 3.82
CA ILE A 24 -3.32 11.11 3.61
C ILE A 24 -4.36 11.64 2.62
N ILE A 25 -5.63 11.66 3.05
CA ILE A 25 -6.70 12.08 2.17
C ILE A 25 -6.67 13.58 2.08
N ASN A 26 -6.34 14.08 0.89
CA ASN A 26 -6.51 15.47 0.55
C ASN A 26 -8.01 15.78 0.72
N HIS A 27 -8.38 16.76 1.55
CA HIS A 27 -9.78 17.05 1.90
C HIS A 27 -10.70 17.14 0.66
N ASN A 28 -10.17 17.67 -0.44
CA ASN A 28 -10.83 17.78 -1.73
C ASN A 28 -11.21 16.42 -2.38
N MET A 29 -10.44 15.35 -2.13
CA MET A 29 -10.77 14.00 -2.61
C MET A 29 -11.95 13.40 -1.85
N LEU A 30 -12.06 13.63 -0.54
CA LEU A 30 -13.23 13.17 0.23
C LEU A 30 -14.49 13.85 -0.27
N GLU A 31 -14.44 15.18 -0.42
CA GLU A 31 -15.58 15.97 -0.91
C GLU A 31 -16.00 15.52 -2.32
N HIS A 32 -15.04 15.26 -3.20
CA HIS A 32 -15.32 14.71 -4.53
C HIS A 32 -15.93 13.30 -4.45
N LEU A 33 -15.42 12.44 -3.58
CA LEU A 33 -15.96 11.09 -3.42
C LEU A 33 -17.36 11.10 -2.83
N GLU A 34 -17.68 11.99 -1.88
CA GLU A 34 -19.03 12.12 -1.33
C GLU A 34 -20.05 12.55 -2.39
N SER A 35 -19.61 13.34 -3.39
CA SER A 35 -20.47 13.90 -4.44
C SER A 35 -20.45 13.14 -5.77
N CYS A 36 -19.46 12.29 -6.05
CA CYS A 36 -19.25 11.64 -7.35
C CYS A 36 -19.31 10.11 -7.28
N ALA A 37 -20.48 9.54 -7.56
CA ALA A 37 -20.69 8.08 -7.59
C ALA A 37 -19.86 7.35 -8.67
N ALA A 38 -19.46 8.04 -9.74
CA ALA A 38 -18.60 7.45 -10.77
C ALA A 38 -17.19 7.17 -10.22
N CYS A 39 -16.57 8.16 -9.58
CA CYS A 39 -15.24 8.03 -8.98
C CYS A 39 -15.23 7.08 -7.79
N GLN A 40 -16.32 6.99 -7.01
CA GLN A 40 -16.47 5.94 -5.99
C GLN A 40 -16.38 4.53 -6.60
N ARG A 41 -17.10 4.28 -7.71
CA ARG A 41 -17.06 2.97 -8.39
C ARG A 41 -15.68 2.66 -8.96
N GLU A 42 -15.04 3.65 -9.59
CA GLU A 42 -13.69 3.47 -10.13
C GLU A 42 -12.67 3.11 -9.05
N LEU A 43 -12.73 3.75 -7.88
CA LEU A 43 -11.88 3.39 -6.74
C LEU A 43 -12.08 1.93 -6.32
N VAL A 44 -13.33 1.49 -6.18
CA VAL A 44 -13.65 0.12 -5.78
C VAL A 44 -13.15 -0.88 -6.82
N VAL A 45 -13.36 -0.59 -8.12
CA VAL A 45 -12.87 -1.43 -9.21
C VAL A 45 -11.34 -1.51 -9.22
N GLY A 46 -10.66 -0.37 -9.08
CA GLY A 46 -9.20 -0.29 -9.02
C GLY A 46 -8.63 -1.08 -7.85
N ARG A 47 -9.26 -0.96 -6.67
CA ARG A 47 -8.90 -1.74 -5.48
C ARG A 47 -9.07 -3.25 -5.72
N ASN A 48 -10.23 -3.67 -6.22
CA ASN A 48 -10.50 -5.08 -6.52
C ASN A 48 -9.52 -5.65 -7.54
N LEU A 49 -9.17 -4.88 -8.58
CA LEU A 49 -8.17 -5.28 -9.57
C LEU A 49 -6.80 -5.49 -8.92
N ARG A 50 -6.34 -4.55 -8.09
CA ARG A 50 -5.06 -4.67 -7.37
C ARG A 50 -5.05 -5.86 -6.42
N GLU A 51 -6.13 -6.11 -5.69
CA GLU A 51 -6.25 -7.28 -4.80
C GLU A 51 -6.15 -8.59 -5.59
N ARG A 52 -6.83 -8.68 -6.74
CA ARG A 52 -6.76 -9.84 -7.64
C ARG A 52 -5.36 -10.04 -8.22
N LEU A 53 -4.70 -8.96 -8.66
CA LEU A 53 -3.32 -9.02 -9.15
C LEU A 53 -2.35 -9.45 -8.04
N ARG A 54 -2.47 -8.89 -6.83
CA ARG A 54 -1.68 -9.32 -5.66
C ARG A 54 -1.90 -10.79 -5.33
N ALA A 55 -3.13 -11.30 -5.45
CA ALA A 55 -3.43 -12.71 -5.23
C ALA A 55 -2.80 -13.58 -6.34
N ALA A 56 -2.93 -13.17 -7.61
CA ALA A 56 -2.31 -13.87 -8.73
C ALA A 56 -0.79 -13.96 -8.59
N CYS A 57 -0.12 -12.84 -8.28
CA CYS A 57 1.33 -12.82 -8.05
C CYS A 57 1.74 -13.68 -6.84
N ARG A 58 0.98 -13.68 -5.74
CA ARG A 58 1.27 -14.54 -4.58
C ARG A 58 1.16 -16.03 -4.91
N ASN A 59 0.22 -16.40 -5.78
CA ASN A 59 -0.04 -17.78 -6.15
C ASN A 59 0.79 -18.26 -7.34
N ALA A 60 1.37 -17.34 -8.12
CA ALA A 60 2.18 -17.65 -9.28
C ALA A 60 3.48 -18.37 -8.86
N PRO A 61 3.75 -19.58 -9.38
CA PRO A 61 4.97 -20.34 -9.05
C PRO A 61 6.24 -19.54 -9.34
N ASP A 62 6.26 -18.80 -10.44
CA ASP A 62 7.43 -18.04 -10.91
C ASP A 62 7.70 -16.77 -10.07
N ALA A 63 6.70 -16.31 -9.33
CA ALA A 63 6.81 -15.19 -8.41
C ALA A 63 7.07 -15.64 -6.96
N ARG A 64 7.16 -16.96 -6.69
CA ARG A 64 7.50 -17.46 -5.36
C ARG A 64 8.91 -17.04 -5.00
N VAL A 65 9.02 -16.36 -3.86
CA VAL A 65 10.31 -16.05 -3.26
C VAL A 65 11.02 -17.35 -2.94
N ARG A 66 12.27 -17.46 -3.38
CA ARG A 66 13.13 -18.60 -3.12
C ARG A 66 13.28 -18.84 -1.60
N PRO A 67 13.16 -20.09 -1.10
CA PRO A 67 13.26 -20.38 0.33
C PRO A 67 14.56 -19.86 0.96
N GLU A 68 15.67 -19.92 0.24
CA GLU A 68 16.98 -19.46 0.73
C GLU A 68 17.01 -17.96 0.99
N PHE A 69 16.26 -17.19 0.19
CA PHE A 69 16.11 -15.76 0.43
C PHE A 69 15.29 -15.50 1.70
N VAL A 70 14.23 -16.27 1.92
CA VAL A 70 13.38 -16.15 3.12
C VAL A 70 14.18 -16.44 4.39
N GLU A 71 14.95 -17.52 4.41
CA GLU A 71 15.80 -17.87 5.56
C GLU A 71 16.87 -16.80 5.83
N ARG A 72 17.53 -16.32 4.77
CA ARG A 72 18.54 -15.26 4.90
C ARG A 72 17.92 -13.97 5.45
N LEU A 73 16.76 -13.56 4.92
CA LEU A 73 16.05 -12.37 5.38
C LEU A 73 15.64 -12.51 6.85
N ARG A 74 15.12 -13.69 7.25
CA ARG A 74 14.75 -13.97 8.64
C ARG A 74 15.94 -13.83 9.59
N ALA A 75 17.09 -14.41 9.24
CA ALA A 75 18.30 -14.31 10.05
C ALA A 75 18.76 -12.85 10.22
N LEU A 76 18.72 -12.05 9.14
CA LEU A 76 19.06 -10.62 9.18
C LEU A 76 18.11 -9.83 10.09
N LEU A 77 16.81 -10.08 10.00
CA LEU A 77 15.80 -9.41 10.82
C LEU A 77 15.97 -9.76 12.31
N GLN A 78 16.23 -11.02 12.64
CA GLN A 78 16.48 -11.46 14.02
C GLN A 78 17.76 -10.86 14.60
N ALA A 79 18.83 -10.79 13.80
CA ALA A 79 20.07 -10.13 14.20
C ALA A 79 19.86 -8.64 14.47
N ALA A 80 19.13 -7.94 13.59
CA ALA A 80 18.80 -6.52 13.77
C ALA A 80 17.94 -6.27 15.01
N ALA A 81 16.92 -7.09 15.24
CA ALA A 81 16.07 -7.00 16.43
C ALA A 81 16.89 -7.19 17.72
N SER A 82 17.78 -8.19 17.74
CA SER A 82 18.65 -8.45 18.88
C SER A 82 19.63 -7.31 19.16
N GLN A 83 20.17 -6.67 18.11
CA GLN A 83 21.02 -5.50 18.23
C GLN A 83 20.27 -4.28 18.75
N SER A 84 19.03 -4.05 18.29
CA SER A 84 18.20 -2.94 18.79
C SER A 84 17.85 -3.10 20.28
N ALA A 85 17.46 -4.31 20.70
CA ALA A 85 17.14 -4.63 22.09
C ALA A 85 18.37 -4.58 23.02
N PHE A 86 19.56 -4.85 22.49
CA PHE A 86 20.81 -4.69 23.22
C PHE A 86 21.19 -3.21 23.39
N ARG A 87 20.89 -2.38 22.39
CA ARG A 87 21.18 -0.94 22.42
C ARG A 87 20.28 -0.22 23.42
N GLU A 88 18.99 -0.54 23.48
CA GLU A 88 18.04 0.02 24.46
C GLU A 88 18.40 -0.34 25.92
N ARG A 89 18.95 -1.54 26.15
CA ARG A 89 19.37 -1.98 27.49
C ARG A 89 20.69 -1.37 27.99
N ARG A 90 21.54 -0.80 27.14
CA ARG A 90 22.79 -0.13 27.54
C ARG A 90 22.62 1.37 27.83
N THR A 91 21.47 1.94 27.49
CA THR A 91 21.12 3.34 27.75
C THR A 91 20.32 3.54 29.05
N LEU A 92 20.06 2.47 29.81
CA LEU A 92 19.43 2.48 31.13
C LEU A 92 20.49 2.21 32.21
#